data_AF-A0A1B8U4X7-F1
#
_entry.id   AF-A0A1B8U4X7-F1
#
_cell.length_a   1.000
_cell.length_b   1.000
_cell.length_c   1.000
_cell.angle_alpha   90.00
_cell.angle_beta   90.00
_cell.angle_gamma   90.00
#
_symmetry.space_group_name_H-M   'P 1'
#
loop_
_entity.id
_entity.type
_entity.pdbx_description
1 polymer ?
#
loop_
_entity_poly.entity_id
_entity_poly.type
_entity_poly.pdbx_seq_one_letter_code
_entity_poly.pdbx_strand_id
1 'polypeptide(L)'
;MSLKILKQKVGLILIISIVTLLSCESDDGDRRYDPGANDIPNSGTILPLNETFEVGKPSTVQEKVYMHYLPWFSEGEQGNHWADGTVNQPLIGYYSSDSWATHMYHILLSAAVGIDGAVINVRTDYDQLSFEKFVESIERIDAIYPEFEYDISVSYDDQDATSASAIAEFTDLKDNIIPNTNHYLHKDGEPVIFIWNYDGYLTSQDYRDVANLVFTENTPILLKNELDLGAIPGQFVMNSIYPWVQGWADDGSAWGEGYMNWFYNTQIDFKLNNKVEFVTGAVWPGFDDRNASWGQGRWIDRRNGETYNDTWALINDTHPGEIDWVILETWNDFNEGSEIEPVKGSGNYQYIELTANHISTYKGEPTLVDSEKWMFGAPIRIYEAAKLIENGDRDYNTYYPVLEESIGHYLKTNGQKAYELAEEIISGS
;
A
#
# COMPACT_ATOMS: atom_id res chain seq x y z
N MET A 1 18.07 -8.49 83.86
CA MET A 1 18.88 -9.52 84.54
C MET A 1 19.24 -10.57 83.49
N SER A 2 20.54 -10.76 83.28
CA SER A 2 21.24 -11.70 82.39
C SER A 2 20.43 -12.78 81.65
N LEU A 3 20.57 -12.84 80.33
CA LEU A 3 20.81 -14.11 79.64
C LEU A 3 21.82 -13.89 78.51
N LYS A 4 22.80 -14.78 78.46
CA LYS A 4 23.98 -14.78 77.60
C LYS A 4 23.87 -16.04 76.72
N ILE A 5 24.51 -16.00 75.54
CA ILE A 5 24.92 -17.15 74.68
C ILE A 5 23.81 -17.55 73.67
N LEU A 6 24.04 -17.73 72.35
CA LEU A 6 25.18 -18.32 71.62
C LEU A 6 25.35 -17.70 70.21
N LYS A 7 26.61 -17.56 69.77
CA LYS A 7 27.02 -17.17 68.42
C LYS A 7 26.95 -18.37 67.46
N GLN A 8 26.49 -18.14 66.23
CA GLN A 8 26.92 -18.92 65.07
C GLN A 8 27.29 -17.95 63.95
N LYS A 9 28.52 -18.11 63.43
CA LYS A 9 29.09 -17.35 62.32
C LYS A 9 28.61 -17.98 61.01
N VAL A 10 28.04 -17.17 60.12
CA VAL A 10 27.99 -17.45 58.69
C VAL A 10 28.66 -16.27 57.99
N GLY A 11 29.75 -16.55 57.28
CA GLY A 11 30.49 -15.55 56.52
C GLY A 11 29.77 -15.23 55.23
N LEU A 12 29.55 -13.95 54.97
CA LEU A 12 29.07 -13.42 53.70
C LEU A 12 30.29 -12.94 52.91
N ILE A 13 30.56 -13.59 51.77
CA ILE A 13 31.58 -13.17 50.80
C ILE A 13 30.90 -12.16 49.87
N LEU A 14 31.37 -10.90 49.90
CA LEU A 14 30.96 -9.85 48.97
C LEU A 14 32.06 -9.70 47.91
N ILE A 15 31.81 -10.16 46.69
CA ILE A 15 32.70 -9.94 45.53
C ILE A 15 32.22 -8.66 44.84
N ILE A 16 33.00 -7.60 45.00
CA ILE A 16 32.87 -6.35 44.22
C ILE A 16 33.80 -6.51 43.01
N SER A 17 33.22 -6.74 41.83
CA SER A 17 33.96 -6.69 40.57
C SER A 17 34.00 -5.26 40.06
N ILE A 18 35.19 -4.67 40.08
CA ILE A 18 35.54 -3.41 39.43
C ILE A 18 35.61 -3.67 37.92
N VAL A 19 34.72 -3.04 37.14
CA VAL A 19 34.82 -3.03 35.67
C VAL A 19 35.67 -1.83 35.27
N THR A 20 36.83 -2.11 34.70
CA THR A 20 37.71 -1.13 34.06
C THR A 20 37.11 -0.71 32.71
N LEU A 21 36.80 0.58 32.55
CA LEU A 21 36.47 1.20 31.27
C LEU A 21 37.72 1.25 30.39
N LEU A 22 37.73 0.47 29.31
CA LEU A 22 38.61 0.66 28.17
C LEU A 22 37.87 1.52 27.15
N SER A 23 38.36 2.76 27.00
CA SER A 23 37.99 3.67 25.91
C SER A 23 38.58 3.13 24.61
N CYS A 24 37.72 2.64 23.72
CA CYS A 24 38.03 2.55 22.29
C CYS A 24 37.40 3.79 21.63
N GLU A 25 38.23 4.73 21.21
CA GLU A 25 37.87 5.69 20.16
C GLU A 25 37.62 4.87 18.88
N SER A 26 36.37 4.83 18.42
CA SER A 26 36.06 4.44 17.06
C SER A 26 35.97 5.71 16.21
N ASP A 27 36.82 5.74 15.20
CA ASP A 27 36.90 6.72 14.12
C ASP A 27 35.65 6.54 13.23
N ASP A 28 34.54 7.21 13.60
CA ASP A 28 33.32 7.23 12.80
C ASP A 28 33.48 8.21 11.64
N GLY A 29 34.16 7.75 10.58
CA GLY A 29 34.00 8.31 9.25
C GLY A 29 32.64 7.90 8.69
N ASP A 30 31.79 8.90 8.42
CA ASP A 30 30.61 8.92 7.54
C ASP A 30 30.31 7.58 6.83
N ARG A 31 29.60 6.67 7.51
CA ARG A 31 28.83 5.62 6.83
C ARG A 31 27.41 6.12 6.71
N ARG A 32 27.00 6.48 5.48
CA ARG A 32 25.60 6.68 5.14
C ARG A 32 24.83 5.44 5.59
N TYR A 33 23.80 5.67 6.39
CA TYR A 33 22.78 4.69 6.68
C TYR A 33 22.14 4.28 5.35
N ASP A 34 22.32 3.02 4.97
CA ASP A 34 21.79 2.43 3.75
C ASP A 34 20.60 1.52 4.12
N PRO A 35 19.35 1.97 3.92
CA PRO A 35 18.15 1.21 4.25
C PRO A 35 17.95 -0.05 3.38
N GLY A 36 18.76 -0.25 2.35
CA GLY A 36 18.83 -1.48 1.56
C GLY A 36 19.92 -2.44 2.04
N ALA A 37 21.02 -1.96 2.63
CA ALA A 37 22.23 -2.78 2.82
C ALA A 37 22.28 -3.65 4.09
N ASN A 38 21.51 -3.34 5.13
CA ASN A 38 21.66 -4.05 6.41
C ASN A 38 21.11 -5.49 6.42
N ASP A 39 20.52 -5.95 5.31
CA ASP A 39 20.12 -7.35 5.06
C ASP A 39 20.65 -7.92 3.73
N ILE A 40 21.61 -7.28 3.04
CA ILE A 40 22.20 -7.83 1.79
C ILE A 40 23.22 -8.92 2.15
N PRO A 41 23.05 -10.18 1.68
CA PRO A 41 24.06 -11.21 1.87
C PRO A 41 25.36 -10.89 1.15
N ASN A 42 26.46 -11.39 1.70
CA ASN A 42 27.78 -11.35 1.06
C ASN A 42 27.70 -11.92 -0.37
N SER A 43 28.19 -11.14 -1.35
CA SER A 43 28.23 -11.36 -2.82
C SER A 43 28.85 -12.68 -3.34
N GLY A 44 28.38 -13.83 -2.84
CA GLY A 44 29.01 -15.13 -3.10
C GLY A 44 28.25 -16.05 -4.06
N THR A 45 26.95 -15.85 -4.27
CA THR A 45 26.14 -16.82 -5.01
C THR A 45 25.08 -16.12 -5.85
N ILE A 46 25.33 -16.01 -7.16
CA ILE A 46 24.32 -15.60 -8.12
C ILE A 46 23.28 -16.72 -8.18
N LEU A 47 22.08 -16.48 -7.64
CA LEU A 47 20.95 -17.37 -7.86
C LEU A 47 20.56 -17.31 -9.35
N PRO A 48 20.27 -18.45 -10.00
CA PRO A 48 19.83 -18.43 -11.39
C PRO A 48 18.52 -17.67 -11.51
N LEU A 49 18.46 -16.79 -12.51
CA LEU A 49 17.27 -16.02 -12.90
C LEU A 49 16.05 -16.92 -12.99
N ASN A 50 14.94 -16.49 -12.38
CA ASN A 50 13.65 -17.07 -12.72
C ASN A 50 13.16 -16.45 -14.03
N GLU A 51 13.69 -16.93 -15.16
CA GLU A 51 13.34 -16.46 -16.51
C GLU A 51 11.85 -16.70 -16.88
N THR A 52 11.02 -17.18 -15.96
CA THR A 52 9.60 -17.50 -16.21
C THR A 52 8.61 -16.57 -15.48
N PHE A 53 9.09 -15.66 -14.64
CA PHE A 53 8.25 -14.73 -13.88
C PHE A 53 8.57 -13.27 -14.19
N GLU A 54 7.53 -12.44 -14.37
CA GLU A 54 7.61 -11.01 -14.70
C GLU A 54 6.67 -10.21 -13.78
N VAL A 55 7.16 -9.08 -13.25
CA VAL A 55 6.36 -8.17 -12.41
C VAL A 55 5.29 -7.50 -13.27
N GLY A 56 4.05 -7.47 -12.75
CA GLY A 56 2.89 -6.94 -13.48
C GLY A 56 2.57 -7.74 -14.74
N LYS A 57 2.86 -9.04 -14.73
CA LYS A 57 2.43 -9.93 -15.81
C LYS A 57 0.92 -10.14 -15.77
N PRO A 58 0.23 -10.18 -16.92
CA PRO A 58 -1.18 -10.49 -16.96
C PRO A 58 -1.50 -11.82 -16.28
N SER A 59 -2.41 -11.77 -15.31
CA SER A 59 -2.91 -12.95 -14.61
C SER A 59 -4.35 -13.25 -15.03
N THR A 60 -4.65 -14.54 -15.20
CA THR A 60 -6.03 -15.00 -15.43
C THR A 60 -6.78 -15.27 -14.12
N VAL A 61 -6.13 -15.04 -12.97
CA VAL A 61 -6.73 -15.20 -11.63
C VAL A 61 -7.81 -14.13 -11.44
N GLN A 62 -8.98 -14.56 -10.97
CA GLN A 62 -10.13 -13.66 -10.76
C GLN A 62 -10.03 -12.93 -9.41
N GLU A 63 -9.34 -13.56 -8.45
CA GLU A 63 -8.97 -13.01 -7.17
C GLU A 63 -7.99 -11.85 -7.35
N LYS A 64 -8.49 -10.61 -7.18
CA LYS A 64 -7.69 -9.38 -7.32
C LYS A 64 -7.43 -8.70 -5.98
N VAL A 65 -6.31 -8.01 -5.87
CA VAL A 65 -5.86 -7.29 -4.69
C VAL A 65 -5.45 -5.89 -5.10
N TYR A 66 -6.12 -4.89 -4.55
CA TYR A 66 -5.88 -3.48 -4.84
C TYR A 66 -5.41 -2.76 -3.58
N MET A 67 -4.49 -1.82 -3.73
CA MET A 67 -4.11 -0.95 -2.62
C MET A 67 -4.98 0.31 -2.60
N HIS A 68 -5.50 0.69 -1.44
CA HIS A 68 -6.05 2.03 -1.28
C HIS A 68 -4.89 3.02 -1.16
N TYR A 69 -4.86 4.03 -2.03
CA TYR A 69 -3.74 4.93 -2.22
C TYR A 69 -4.14 6.38 -1.95
N LEU A 70 -3.31 7.09 -1.18
CA LEU A 70 -3.52 8.48 -0.80
C LEU A 70 -2.56 9.40 -1.58
N PRO A 71 -3.09 10.23 -2.49
CA PRO A 71 -2.28 11.04 -3.38
C PRO A 71 -2.06 12.47 -2.87
N TRP A 72 -2.11 12.72 -1.56
CA TRP A 72 -2.23 14.07 -1.01
C TRP A 72 -0.94 14.66 -0.39
N PHE A 73 0.17 13.94 -0.45
CA PHE A 73 1.43 14.35 0.20
C PHE A 73 2.24 15.30 -0.69
N SER A 74 2.76 16.39 -0.14
CA SER A 74 3.69 17.28 -0.89
C SER A 74 5.12 17.18 -0.35
N GLU A 75 6.12 17.49 -1.17
CA GLU A 75 7.54 17.31 -0.81
C GLU A 75 7.95 17.96 0.54
N GLY A 76 8.68 17.21 1.36
CA GLY A 76 9.30 17.66 2.61
C GLY A 76 8.46 17.45 3.87
N GLU A 77 9.11 17.42 5.04
CA GLU A 77 8.45 17.15 6.34
C GLU A 77 7.35 18.16 6.71
N GLN A 78 7.42 19.37 6.14
CA GLN A 78 6.43 20.43 6.31
C GLN A 78 5.46 20.52 5.13
N GLY A 79 5.51 19.55 4.22
CA GLY A 79 4.61 19.43 3.09
C GLY A 79 3.18 19.09 3.53
N ASN A 80 2.25 19.26 2.60
CA ASN A 80 0.84 18.91 2.75
C ASN A 80 0.71 17.49 3.30
N HIS A 81 -0.19 17.30 4.27
CA HIS A 81 -0.40 16.09 5.08
C HIS A 81 0.79 15.61 5.92
N TRP A 82 2.06 15.77 5.51
CA TRP A 82 3.20 15.45 6.37
C TRP A 82 3.23 16.32 7.63
N ALA A 83 2.96 17.61 7.48
CA ALA A 83 2.92 18.58 8.57
C ALA A 83 1.81 18.31 9.60
N ASP A 84 0.82 17.50 9.23
CA ASP A 84 -0.32 17.14 10.09
C ASP A 84 -0.04 15.96 11.02
N GLY A 85 1.20 15.43 10.99
CA GLY A 85 1.67 14.41 11.91
C GLY A 85 1.59 13.01 11.31
N THR A 86 2.66 12.25 11.51
CA THR A 86 2.80 10.87 11.03
C THR A 86 3.09 9.91 12.18
N VAL A 87 2.68 8.66 12.01
CA VAL A 87 2.99 7.59 12.97
C VAL A 87 4.38 7.04 12.70
N ASN A 88 4.68 6.79 11.43
CA ASN A 88 5.96 6.27 10.95
C ASN A 88 6.54 7.21 9.88
N GLN A 89 7.84 7.06 9.61
CA GLN A 89 8.50 7.81 8.55
C GLN A 89 8.65 6.95 7.29
N PRO A 90 8.24 7.43 6.10
CA PRO A 90 8.43 6.69 4.87
C PRO A 90 9.91 6.39 4.62
N LEU A 91 10.21 5.20 4.10
CA LEU A 91 11.59 4.78 3.86
C LEU A 91 12.31 5.70 2.87
N ILE A 92 11.59 6.12 1.82
CA ILE A 92 12.08 7.01 0.76
C ILE A 92 12.02 8.50 1.13
N GLY A 93 11.63 8.83 2.37
CA GLY A 93 11.51 10.19 2.88
C GLY A 93 10.14 10.83 2.61
N TYR A 94 9.96 12.06 3.08
CA TYR A 94 8.72 12.84 2.90
C TYR A 94 8.58 13.29 1.44
N TYR A 95 8.07 12.40 0.61
CA TYR A 95 7.96 12.56 -0.83
C TYR A 95 6.78 13.45 -1.24
N SER A 96 6.66 13.72 -2.54
CA SER A 96 5.47 14.33 -3.14
C SER A 96 4.69 13.35 -3.99
N SER A 97 3.36 13.32 -3.84
CA SER A 97 2.41 12.62 -4.71
C SER A 97 2.31 13.24 -6.12
N ASP A 98 2.96 14.37 -6.36
CA ASP A 98 3.13 14.95 -7.70
C ASP A 98 4.37 14.41 -8.46
N SER A 99 5.15 13.52 -7.84
CA SER A 99 6.44 13.03 -8.37
C SER A 99 6.27 11.73 -9.16
N TRP A 100 6.75 11.71 -10.40
CA TRP A 100 6.75 10.48 -11.20
C TRP A 100 7.75 9.46 -10.68
N ALA A 101 8.82 9.91 -10.01
CA ALA A 101 9.75 9.02 -9.31
C ALA A 101 9.04 8.29 -8.15
N THR A 102 8.24 8.99 -7.36
CA THR A 102 7.43 8.40 -6.28
C THR A 102 6.42 7.39 -6.82
N HIS A 103 5.72 7.73 -7.91
CA HIS A 103 4.80 6.78 -8.55
C HIS A 103 5.52 5.52 -9.04
N MET A 104 6.70 5.67 -9.66
CA MET A 104 7.51 4.53 -10.10
C MET A 104 7.83 3.58 -8.95
N TYR A 105 8.25 4.11 -7.80
CA TYR A 105 8.50 3.31 -6.59
C TYR A 105 7.25 2.54 -6.15
N HIS A 106 6.12 3.22 -6.03
CA HIS A 106 4.88 2.64 -5.54
C HIS A 106 4.36 1.55 -6.49
N ILE A 107 4.32 1.82 -7.80
CA ILE A 107 3.85 0.87 -8.80
C ILE A 107 4.76 -0.36 -8.84
N LEU A 108 6.08 -0.16 -8.96
CA LEU A 108 7.02 -1.28 -9.09
C LEU A 108 7.03 -2.18 -7.86
N LEU A 109 7.09 -1.58 -6.65
CA LEU A 109 7.15 -2.37 -5.42
C LEU A 109 5.82 -3.10 -5.15
N SER A 110 4.69 -2.42 -5.35
CA SER A 110 3.37 -3.04 -5.13
C SER A 110 3.11 -4.17 -6.12
N ALA A 111 3.40 -3.97 -7.41
CA ALA A 111 3.27 -5.00 -8.44
C ALA A 111 4.16 -6.22 -8.13
N ALA A 112 5.38 -6.01 -7.62
CA ALA A 112 6.30 -7.11 -7.31
C ALA A 112 5.88 -7.97 -6.11
N VAL A 113 4.95 -7.50 -5.28
CA VAL A 113 4.34 -8.32 -4.22
C VAL A 113 2.96 -8.85 -4.58
N GLY A 114 2.56 -8.69 -5.85
CA GLY A 114 1.32 -9.24 -6.40
C GLY A 114 0.09 -8.37 -6.19
N ILE A 115 0.25 -7.09 -5.83
CA ILE A 115 -0.85 -6.13 -5.87
C ILE A 115 -1.17 -5.83 -7.34
N ASP A 116 -2.43 -5.96 -7.74
CA ASP A 116 -2.87 -5.81 -9.13
C ASP A 116 -3.06 -4.36 -9.53
N GLY A 117 -3.17 -3.43 -8.59
CA GLY A 117 -3.50 -2.06 -8.92
C GLY A 117 -3.70 -1.14 -7.73
N ALA A 118 -4.02 0.11 -8.03
CA ALA A 118 -4.26 1.18 -7.08
C ALA A 118 -5.68 1.74 -7.19
N VAL A 119 -6.37 1.84 -6.05
CA VAL A 119 -7.59 2.63 -5.88
C VAL A 119 -7.18 3.98 -5.28
N ILE A 120 -7.20 5.04 -6.09
CA ILE A 120 -6.63 6.35 -5.77
C ILE A 120 -7.73 7.25 -5.22
N ASN A 121 -7.56 7.70 -3.97
CA ASN A 121 -8.53 8.57 -3.31
C ASN A 121 -8.46 10.00 -3.85
N VAL A 122 -9.57 10.55 -4.34
CA VAL A 122 -9.63 11.89 -4.91
C VAL A 122 -10.68 12.72 -4.18
N ARG A 123 -10.24 13.86 -3.63
CA ARG A 123 -11.11 14.83 -2.96
C ARG A 123 -10.87 16.26 -3.46
N THR A 124 -9.61 16.64 -3.58
CA THR A 124 -9.19 17.99 -3.91
C THR A 124 -8.60 18.08 -5.31
N ASP A 125 -8.47 19.29 -5.84
CA ASP A 125 -7.76 19.52 -7.12
C ASP A 125 -6.32 18.98 -7.09
N TYR A 126 -5.68 18.97 -5.91
CA TYR A 126 -4.34 18.39 -5.75
C TYR A 126 -4.34 16.87 -5.94
N ASP A 127 -5.34 16.20 -5.37
CA ASP A 127 -5.50 14.75 -5.46
C ASP A 127 -5.84 14.33 -6.89
N GLN A 128 -6.71 15.10 -7.56
CA GLN A 128 -7.06 14.91 -8.97
C GLN A 128 -5.84 15.06 -9.88
N LEU A 129 -5.04 16.13 -9.69
CA LEU A 129 -3.80 16.31 -10.44
C LEU A 129 -2.80 15.16 -10.20
N SER A 130 -2.70 14.70 -8.94
CA SER A 130 -1.82 13.59 -8.57
C SER A 130 -2.31 12.27 -9.17
N PHE A 131 -3.63 12.05 -9.26
CA PHE A 131 -4.22 10.91 -9.97
C PHE A 131 -3.86 10.93 -11.47
N GLU A 132 -4.06 12.06 -12.15
CA GLU A 132 -3.68 12.22 -13.56
C GLU A 132 -2.19 11.94 -13.78
N LYS A 133 -1.32 12.45 -12.91
CA LYS A 133 0.12 12.16 -12.95
C LYS A 133 0.47 10.71 -12.63
N PHE A 134 -0.33 10.02 -11.81
CA PHE A 134 -0.16 8.58 -11.59
C PHE A 134 -0.43 7.82 -12.88
N VAL A 135 -1.47 8.23 -13.64
CA VAL A 135 -1.75 7.70 -14.98
C VAL A 135 -0.60 7.96 -15.95
N GLU A 136 -0.05 9.18 -15.99
CA GLU A 136 1.12 9.48 -16.82
C GLU A 136 2.37 8.67 -16.43
N SER A 137 2.55 8.40 -15.13
CA SER A 137 3.68 7.61 -14.64
C SER A 137 3.61 6.15 -15.07
N ILE A 138 2.43 5.55 -15.16
CA ILE A 138 2.30 4.15 -15.61
C ILE A 138 2.63 4.02 -17.11
N GLU A 139 2.34 5.04 -17.93
CA GLU A 139 2.71 5.04 -19.36
C GLU A 139 4.24 4.99 -19.58
N ARG A 140 5.03 5.47 -18.61
CA ARG A 140 6.50 5.32 -18.64
C ARG A 140 6.92 3.86 -18.52
N ILE A 141 6.16 3.06 -17.78
CA ILE A 141 6.37 1.62 -17.64
C ILE A 141 5.95 0.91 -18.93
N ASP A 142 4.82 1.29 -19.52
CA ASP A 142 4.35 0.74 -20.81
C ASP A 142 5.37 0.93 -21.93
N ALA A 143 6.07 2.07 -21.96
CA ALA A 143 7.12 2.33 -22.93
C ALA A 143 8.28 1.30 -22.85
N ILE A 144 8.49 0.70 -21.67
CA ILE A 144 9.54 -0.29 -21.39
C ILE A 144 8.98 -1.71 -21.54
N TYR A 145 7.76 -1.94 -21.05
CA TYR A 145 7.09 -3.23 -21.05
C TYR A 145 5.59 -3.08 -21.41
N PRO A 146 5.24 -3.11 -22.71
CA PRO A 146 3.87 -2.87 -23.17
C PRO A 146 2.81 -3.89 -22.74
N GLU A 147 3.23 -5.02 -22.15
CA GLU A 147 2.35 -6.06 -21.61
C GLU A 147 2.18 -5.93 -20.08
N PHE A 148 2.69 -4.87 -19.47
CA PHE A 148 2.50 -4.60 -18.04
C PHE A 148 0.99 -4.45 -17.75
N GLU A 149 0.51 -5.17 -16.74
CA GLU A 149 -0.86 -5.08 -16.22
C GLU A 149 -0.77 -4.52 -14.80
N TYR A 150 -1.37 -3.34 -14.59
CA TYR A 150 -1.55 -2.76 -13.28
C TYR A 150 -2.75 -1.81 -13.30
N ASP A 151 -3.83 -2.21 -12.65
CA ASP A 151 -5.10 -1.48 -12.70
C ASP A 151 -5.02 -0.16 -11.92
N ILE A 152 -5.72 0.86 -12.42
CA ILE A 152 -5.96 2.12 -11.71
C ILE A 152 -7.44 2.43 -11.69
N SER A 153 -7.96 2.80 -10.52
CA SER A 153 -9.33 3.25 -10.34
C SER A 153 -9.36 4.45 -9.43
N VAL A 154 -10.34 5.33 -9.63
CA VAL A 154 -10.63 6.41 -8.69
C VAL A 154 -11.49 5.91 -7.53
N SER A 155 -11.27 6.48 -6.35
CA SER A 155 -12.18 6.51 -5.20
C SER A 155 -12.56 7.96 -4.89
N TYR A 156 -13.78 8.38 -5.24
CA TYR A 156 -14.22 9.75 -4.98
C TYR A 156 -14.65 9.92 -3.53
N ASP A 157 -14.05 10.89 -2.85
CA ASP A 157 -14.41 11.30 -1.50
C ASP A 157 -15.72 12.10 -1.50
N ASP A 158 -16.75 11.54 -0.87
CA ASP A 158 -18.12 12.08 -0.87
C ASP A 158 -18.31 13.29 0.07
N GLN A 159 -17.25 13.78 0.74
CA GLN A 159 -17.36 14.99 1.55
C GLN A 159 -17.83 16.18 0.72
N ASP A 160 -18.96 16.77 1.14
CA ASP A 160 -19.60 17.92 0.49
C ASP A 160 -20.13 17.64 -0.93
N ALA A 161 -20.20 16.37 -1.33
CA ALA A 161 -20.66 16.01 -2.67
C ALA A 161 -22.14 16.36 -2.91
N THR A 162 -22.43 16.68 -4.15
CA THR A 162 -23.78 16.92 -4.65
C THR A 162 -23.96 16.16 -5.96
N SER A 163 -25.20 15.94 -6.40
CA SER A 163 -25.42 15.29 -7.70
C SER A 163 -24.73 16.07 -8.84
N ALA A 164 -24.59 17.40 -8.71
CA ALA A 164 -23.90 18.21 -9.71
C ALA A 164 -22.37 18.00 -9.73
N SER A 165 -21.73 17.84 -8.57
CA SER A 165 -20.28 17.52 -8.51
C SER A 165 -20.02 16.12 -9.01
N ALA A 166 -20.79 15.13 -8.55
CA ALA A 166 -20.68 13.74 -9.00
C ALA A 166 -20.90 13.59 -10.52
N ILE A 167 -21.84 14.34 -11.11
CA ILE A 167 -22.00 14.38 -12.58
C ILE A 167 -20.75 14.94 -13.26
N ALA A 168 -20.15 16.00 -12.73
CA ALA A 168 -18.96 16.60 -13.31
C ALA A 168 -17.76 15.65 -13.22
N GLU A 169 -17.53 15.05 -12.05
CA GLU A 169 -16.47 14.07 -11.79
C GLU A 169 -16.61 12.84 -12.69
N PHE A 170 -17.79 12.23 -12.76
CA PHE A 170 -18.02 11.05 -13.60
C PHE A 170 -17.91 11.39 -15.10
N THR A 171 -18.28 12.61 -15.49
CA THR A 171 -18.13 13.07 -16.87
C THR A 171 -16.66 13.23 -17.22
N ASP A 172 -15.87 13.85 -16.33
CA ASP A 172 -14.43 14.01 -16.52
C ASP A 172 -13.71 12.66 -16.59
N LEU A 173 -14.03 11.75 -15.67
CA LEU A 173 -13.53 10.38 -15.68
C LEU A 173 -13.80 9.67 -17.01
N LYS A 174 -15.05 9.74 -17.49
CA LYS A 174 -15.48 9.10 -18.74
C LYS A 174 -14.83 9.72 -19.98
N ASP A 175 -14.71 11.03 -20.04
CA ASP A 175 -14.30 11.74 -21.25
C ASP A 175 -12.78 11.94 -21.32
N ASN A 176 -12.09 12.05 -20.17
CA ASN A 176 -10.69 12.50 -20.10
C ASN A 176 -9.74 11.51 -19.42
N ILE A 177 -10.21 10.56 -18.62
CA ILE A 177 -9.31 9.62 -17.92
C ILE A 177 -9.39 8.23 -18.53
N ILE A 178 -10.57 7.59 -18.49
CA ILE A 178 -10.78 6.22 -18.98
C ILE A 178 -10.27 6.02 -20.42
N PRO A 179 -10.53 6.92 -21.39
CA PRO A 179 -10.09 6.71 -22.77
C PRO A 179 -8.59 6.92 -22.99
N ASN A 180 -7.90 7.55 -22.05
CA ASN A 180 -6.50 7.96 -22.18
C ASN A 180 -5.53 7.00 -21.49
N THR A 181 -6.00 5.87 -20.97
CA THR A 181 -5.15 4.85 -20.38
C THR A 181 -5.72 3.45 -20.61
N ASN A 182 -4.86 2.47 -20.87
CA ASN A 182 -5.26 1.07 -20.96
C ASN A 182 -5.30 0.39 -19.58
N HIS A 183 -4.89 1.11 -18.53
CA HIS A 183 -4.80 0.60 -17.16
C HIS A 183 -6.03 0.91 -16.32
N TYR A 184 -7.02 1.64 -16.85
CA TYR A 184 -8.22 1.90 -16.06
C TYR A 184 -8.90 0.58 -15.71
N LEU A 185 -9.24 0.40 -14.43
CA LEU A 185 -9.81 -0.84 -13.92
C LEU A 185 -11.16 -1.11 -14.60
N HIS A 186 -11.26 -2.27 -15.25
CA HIS A 186 -12.51 -2.78 -15.79
C HIS A 186 -12.84 -4.15 -15.20
N LYS A 187 -14.11 -4.37 -14.88
CA LYS A 187 -14.63 -5.70 -14.56
C LYS A 187 -15.66 -6.09 -15.60
N ASP A 188 -15.42 -7.22 -16.28
CA ASP A 188 -16.30 -7.74 -17.33
C ASP A 188 -16.57 -6.74 -18.48
N GLY A 189 -15.59 -5.85 -18.75
CA GLY A 189 -15.67 -4.80 -19.78
C GLY A 189 -16.27 -3.48 -19.29
N GLU A 190 -16.73 -3.42 -18.04
CA GLU A 190 -17.34 -2.22 -17.44
C GLU A 190 -16.33 -1.49 -16.55
N PRO A 191 -16.22 -0.15 -16.64
CA PRO A 191 -15.31 0.61 -15.80
C PRO A 191 -15.73 0.55 -14.33
N VAL A 192 -14.76 0.51 -13.43
CA VAL A 192 -15.01 0.42 -12.00
C VAL A 192 -14.82 1.79 -11.35
N ILE A 193 -15.71 2.17 -10.44
CA ILE A 193 -15.61 3.43 -9.69
C ILE A 193 -15.85 3.12 -8.21
N PHE A 194 -14.93 3.56 -7.36
CA PHE A 194 -15.07 3.47 -5.91
C PHE A 194 -15.63 4.79 -5.37
N ILE A 195 -16.47 4.68 -4.35
CA ILE A 195 -17.07 5.79 -3.63
C ILE A 195 -16.65 5.68 -2.18
N TRP A 196 -15.92 6.68 -1.73
CA TRP A 196 -15.59 6.86 -0.34
C TRP A 196 -16.70 7.64 0.34
N ASN A 197 -17.54 6.94 1.09
CA ASN A 197 -18.77 7.47 1.65
C ASN A 197 -18.54 8.32 2.89
N TYR A 198 -19.35 9.37 2.99
CA TYR A 198 -19.63 10.04 4.25
C TYR A 198 -21.14 10.16 4.48
N ASP A 199 -21.57 9.91 5.72
CA ASP A 199 -22.97 10.05 6.10
C ASP A 199 -23.50 11.47 5.86
N GLY A 200 -24.61 11.56 5.14
CA GLY A 200 -25.37 12.80 4.98
C GLY A 200 -25.20 13.54 3.66
N TYR A 201 -24.39 13.02 2.72
CA TYR A 201 -24.26 13.56 1.36
C TYR A 201 -25.10 12.76 0.36
N LEU A 202 -24.48 12.03 -0.57
CA LEU A 202 -25.20 11.29 -1.60
C LEU A 202 -25.52 9.86 -1.15
N THR A 203 -26.72 9.40 -1.47
CA THR A 203 -27.09 8.00 -1.25
C THR A 203 -26.50 7.11 -2.34
N SER A 204 -26.47 5.80 -2.10
CA SER A 204 -26.11 4.84 -3.15
C SER A 204 -26.95 5.03 -4.42
N GLN A 205 -28.24 5.32 -4.26
CA GLN A 205 -29.17 5.53 -5.38
C GLN A 205 -28.82 6.77 -6.18
N ASP A 206 -28.41 7.86 -5.52
CA ASP A 206 -27.97 9.07 -6.20
C ASP A 206 -26.75 8.78 -7.09
N TYR A 207 -25.77 8.04 -6.58
CA TYR A 207 -24.60 7.63 -7.36
C TYR A 207 -24.96 6.72 -8.55
N ARG A 208 -25.88 5.77 -8.36
CA ARG A 208 -26.37 4.95 -9.47
C ARG A 208 -27.11 5.78 -10.52
N ASP A 209 -27.91 6.74 -10.10
CA ASP A 209 -28.63 7.64 -11.02
C ASP A 209 -27.65 8.52 -11.81
N VAL A 210 -26.60 9.03 -11.17
CA VAL A 210 -25.51 9.76 -11.82
C VAL A 210 -24.76 8.87 -12.82
N ALA A 211 -24.38 7.65 -12.43
CA ALA A 211 -23.74 6.68 -13.32
C ALA A 211 -24.60 6.42 -14.57
N ASN A 212 -25.88 6.12 -14.40
CA ASN A 212 -26.81 5.87 -15.51
C ASN A 212 -27.03 7.10 -16.41
N LEU A 213 -26.93 8.31 -15.84
CA LEU A 213 -27.04 9.56 -16.59
C LEU A 213 -25.80 9.83 -17.44
N VAL A 214 -24.61 9.60 -16.88
CA VAL A 214 -23.33 9.94 -17.52
C VAL A 214 -22.86 8.85 -18.48
N PHE A 215 -23.01 7.58 -18.10
CA PHE A 215 -22.57 6.39 -18.84
C PHE A 215 -23.76 5.73 -19.54
N THR A 216 -24.06 6.20 -20.75
CA THR A 216 -25.17 5.69 -21.58
C THR A 216 -24.86 4.34 -22.24
N GLU A 217 -23.57 4.02 -22.36
CA GLU A 217 -23.02 2.75 -22.79
C GLU A 217 -21.97 2.37 -21.74
N ASN A 218 -21.84 1.09 -21.43
CA ASN A 218 -20.95 0.57 -20.40
C ASN A 218 -21.14 1.26 -19.03
N THR A 219 -22.27 0.97 -18.38
CA THR A 219 -22.59 1.52 -17.07
C THR A 219 -21.62 1.01 -16.02
N PRO A 220 -20.96 1.90 -15.24
CA PRO A 220 -19.87 1.50 -14.36
C PRO A 220 -20.32 0.56 -13.25
N ILE A 221 -19.40 -0.32 -12.87
CA ILE A 221 -19.40 -1.09 -11.64
C ILE A 221 -19.11 -0.11 -10.50
N LEU A 222 -20.03 0.02 -9.54
CA LEU A 222 -19.86 0.91 -8.38
C LEU A 222 -19.55 0.11 -7.12
N LEU A 223 -18.54 0.57 -6.36
CA LEU A 223 -18.21 0.07 -5.04
C LEU A 223 -18.28 1.20 -4.01
N LYS A 224 -18.64 0.85 -2.77
CA LYS A 224 -18.74 1.80 -1.66
C LYS A 224 -18.12 1.21 -0.40
N ASN A 225 -17.36 2.00 0.37
CA ASN A 225 -16.71 1.58 1.64
C ASN A 225 -17.69 1.39 2.83
N GLU A 226 -18.99 1.19 2.56
CA GLU A 226 -20.01 1.02 3.57
C GLU A 226 -21.16 0.11 3.10
N LEU A 227 -21.72 -0.66 4.03
CA LEU A 227 -22.89 -1.50 3.81
C LEU A 227 -24.14 -0.69 3.45
N ASP A 228 -24.71 -0.95 2.29
CA ASP A 228 -26.04 -0.46 1.93
C ASP A 228 -27.13 -1.36 2.53
N LEU A 229 -27.54 -1.06 3.77
CA LEU A 229 -28.61 -1.78 4.44
C LEU A 229 -29.98 -1.62 3.76
N GLY A 230 -30.12 -0.66 2.84
CA GLY A 230 -31.29 -0.45 2.00
C GLY A 230 -31.32 -1.30 0.73
N ALA A 231 -30.26 -2.09 0.45
CA ALA A 231 -30.12 -2.83 -0.80
C ALA A 231 -31.30 -3.80 -1.08
N ILE A 232 -31.84 -3.68 -2.30
CA ILE A 232 -32.99 -4.45 -2.79
C ILE A 232 -32.50 -5.54 -3.76
N PRO A 233 -32.93 -6.81 -3.61
CA PRO A 233 -32.56 -7.88 -4.54
C PRO A 233 -32.84 -7.54 -6.01
N GLY A 234 -31.84 -7.70 -6.88
CA GLY A 234 -31.92 -7.44 -8.32
C GLY A 234 -31.90 -5.97 -8.71
N GLN A 235 -31.69 -5.06 -7.76
CA GLN A 235 -31.46 -3.64 -8.01
C GLN A 235 -30.04 -3.29 -7.57
N PHE A 236 -29.07 -3.55 -8.44
CA PHE A 236 -27.66 -3.26 -8.18
C PHE A 236 -27.43 -1.75 -8.20
N VAL A 237 -27.68 -1.13 -7.06
CA VAL A 237 -27.35 0.27 -6.83
C VAL A 237 -25.83 0.37 -6.63
N MET A 238 -25.26 -0.54 -5.84
CA MET A 238 -23.82 -0.81 -5.74
C MET A 238 -23.57 -2.26 -6.16
N ASN A 239 -22.56 -2.48 -7.02
CA ASN A 239 -22.19 -3.81 -7.53
C ASN A 239 -21.41 -4.60 -6.49
N SER A 240 -20.61 -3.92 -5.67
CA SER A 240 -19.99 -4.47 -4.47
C SER A 240 -19.86 -3.37 -3.42
N ILE A 241 -19.39 -3.74 -2.24
CA ILE A 241 -19.09 -2.88 -1.10
C ILE A 241 -17.80 -3.39 -0.48
N TYR A 242 -17.07 -2.57 0.27
CA TYR A 242 -15.86 -3.04 0.96
C TYR A 242 -15.84 -2.53 2.40
N PRO A 243 -15.25 -3.28 3.34
CA PRO A 243 -15.08 -2.78 4.69
C PRO A 243 -14.08 -1.61 4.70
N TRP A 244 -13.99 -0.93 5.84
CA TRP A 244 -12.88 -0.05 6.16
C TRP A 244 -12.41 -0.30 7.59
N VAL A 245 -11.15 -0.01 7.90
CA VAL A 245 -10.52 -0.23 9.21
C VAL A 245 -11.34 0.34 10.35
N GLN A 246 -11.89 -0.55 11.18
CA GLN A 246 -12.79 -0.25 12.28
C GLN A 246 -12.70 -1.26 13.42
N GLY A 247 -13.35 -0.99 14.55
CA GLY A 247 -13.47 -1.91 15.67
C GLY A 247 -12.25 -1.93 16.61
N TRP A 248 -11.86 -0.73 17.05
CA TRP A 248 -10.77 -0.47 18.00
C TRP A 248 -11.24 -0.47 19.47
N ALA A 249 -10.27 -0.51 20.39
CA ALA A 249 -10.43 -0.35 21.83
C ALA A 249 -9.39 0.65 22.36
N ASP A 250 -9.65 1.26 23.52
CA ASP A 250 -8.78 2.28 24.13
C ASP A 250 -7.32 1.79 24.35
N ASP A 251 -7.11 0.48 24.49
CA ASP A 251 -5.81 -0.14 24.71
C ASP A 251 -5.15 -0.71 23.43
N GLY A 252 -5.76 -0.48 22.27
CA GLY A 252 -5.25 -0.97 20.97
C GLY A 252 -5.40 -2.47 20.73
N SER A 253 -6.02 -3.21 21.65
CA SER A 253 -6.10 -4.68 21.55
C SER A 253 -7.15 -5.18 20.58
N ALA A 254 -8.25 -4.44 20.40
CA ALA A 254 -9.28 -4.77 19.42
C ALA A 254 -8.82 -4.31 18.03
N TRP A 255 -8.84 -5.24 17.08
CA TRP A 255 -8.35 -5.03 15.72
C TRP A 255 -9.44 -5.10 14.65
N GLY A 256 -10.70 -5.19 15.05
CA GLY A 256 -11.82 -5.26 14.12
C GLY A 256 -12.37 -6.66 13.83
N GLU A 257 -11.91 -7.72 14.50
CA GLU A 257 -12.37 -9.11 14.26
C GLU A 257 -13.89 -9.24 14.15
N GLY A 258 -14.62 -8.72 15.15
CA GLY A 258 -16.07 -8.83 15.19
C GLY A 258 -16.75 -8.03 14.07
N TYR A 259 -16.19 -6.88 13.71
CA TYR A 259 -16.67 -6.06 12.61
C TYR A 259 -16.44 -6.76 11.26
N MET A 260 -15.23 -7.27 11.00
CA MET A 260 -14.90 -7.96 9.76
C MET A 260 -15.74 -9.23 9.56
N ASN A 261 -15.86 -10.06 10.61
CA ASN A 261 -16.72 -11.25 10.56
C ASN A 261 -18.17 -10.88 10.24
N TRP A 262 -18.71 -9.84 10.88
CA TRP A 262 -20.06 -9.38 10.57
C TRP A 262 -20.17 -8.87 9.12
N PHE A 263 -19.20 -8.08 8.67
CA PHE A 263 -19.19 -7.48 7.33
C PHE A 263 -19.17 -8.56 6.24
N TYR A 264 -18.21 -9.50 6.31
CA TYR A 264 -18.08 -10.58 5.32
C TYR A 264 -19.32 -11.47 5.29
N ASN A 265 -19.81 -11.93 6.44
CA ASN A 265 -21.04 -12.75 6.47
C ASN A 265 -22.25 -12.00 5.90
N THR A 266 -22.37 -10.68 6.16
CA THR A 266 -23.47 -9.87 5.62
C THR A 266 -23.34 -9.69 4.11
N GLN A 267 -22.14 -9.42 3.62
CA GLN A 267 -21.89 -9.24 2.19
C GLN A 267 -22.06 -10.54 1.40
N ILE A 268 -21.64 -11.68 1.95
CA ILE A 268 -21.88 -12.99 1.36
C ILE A 268 -23.39 -13.27 1.29
N ASP A 269 -24.16 -12.96 2.34
CA ASP A 269 -25.63 -13.02 2.29
C ASP A 269 -26.19 -12.07 1.21
N PHE A 270 -25.63 -10.87 1.06
CA PHE A 270 -26.04 -9.95 0.00
C PHE A 270 -25.80 -10.54 -1.39
N LYS A 271 -24.64 -11.16 -1.64
CA LYS A 271 -24.33 -11.85 -2.90
C LYS A 271 -25.31 -13.00 -3.16
N LEU A 272 -25.55 -13.84 -2.16
CA LEU A 272 -26.51 -14.96 -2.24
C LEU A 272 -27.95 -14.52 -2.52
N ASN A 273 -28.34 -13.34 -2.04
CA ASN A 273 -29.66 -12.74 -2.26
C ASN A 273 -29.67 -11.73 -3.43
N ASN A 274 -28.65 -11.72 -4.29
CA ASN A 274 -28.57 -10.90 -5.49
C ASN A 274 -28.72 -9.39 -5.20
N LYS A 275 -28.14 -8.91 -4.09
CA LYS A 275 -28.08 -7.49 -3.71
C LYS A 275 -26.76 -6.83 -4.10
N VAL A 276 -25.70 -7.63 -4.21
CA VAL A 276 -24.40 -7.27 -4.79
C VAL A 276 -24.01 -8.38 -5.79
N GLU A 277 -23.11 -8.09 -6.71
CA GLU A 277 -22.65 -9.01 -7.74
C GLU A 277 -21.45 -9.84 -7.29
N PHE A 278 -20.57 -9.25 -6.47
CA PHE A 278 -19.38 -9.89 -5.93
C PHE A 278 -19.05 -9.37 -4.53
N VAL A 279 -18.11 -10.04 -3.85
CA VAL A 279 -17.70 -9.77 -2.48
C VAL A 279 -16.30 -9.16 -2.50
N THR A 280 -16.13 -8.06 -1.80
CA THR A 280 -14.85 -7.37 -1.67
C THR A 280 -14.48 -7.30 -0.20
N GLY A 281 -13.37 -7.93 0.16
CA GLY A 281 -12.78 -7.86 1.49
C GLY A 281 -11.79 -6.72 1.60
N ALA A 282 -11.27 -6.54 2.80
CA ALA A 282 -10.16 -5.63 3.08
C ALA A 282 -9.29 -6.16 4.22
N VAL A 283 -8.04 -5.71 4.27
CA VAL A 283 -7.05 -6.06 5.30
C VAL A 283 -6.27 -4.82 5.72
N TRP A 284 -5.93 -4.73 7.01
CA TRP A 284 -5.13 -3.63 7.55
C TRP A 284 -4.07 -4.15 8.53
N PRO A 285 -2.86 -3.57 8.53
CA PRO A 285 -1.80 -3.97 9.46
C PRO A 285 -2.02 -3.46 10.88
N GLY A 286 -2.87 -2.44 11.03
CA GLY A 286 -3.17 -1.71 12.26
C GLY A 286 -3.65 -0.31 11.90
N PHE A 287 -3.76 0.56 12.90
CA PHE A 287 -4.28 1.92 12.76
C PHE A 287 -3.81 2.77 13.94
N ASP A 288 -3.42 4.01 13.72
CA ASP A 288 -3.05 4.94 14.77
C ASP A 288 -3.21 6.39 14.27
N ASP A 289 -4.28 7.07 14.66
CA ASP A 289 -4.46 8.48 14.31
C ASP A 289 -4.06 9.42 15.46
N ARG A 290 -3.43 8.92 16.53
CA ARG A 290 -3.15 9.72 17.74
C ARG A 290 -2.19 10.89 17.48
N ASN A 291 -1.39 10.80 16.42
CA ASN A 291 -0.46 11.86 15.99
C ASN A 291 -1.03 12.78 14.91
N ALA A 292 -2.11 12.38 14.24
CA ALA A 292 -2.73 13.18 13.18
C ALA A 292 -3.44 14.41 13.77
N SER A 293 -3.34 15.56 13.11
CA SER A 293 -3.95 16.82 13.54
C SER A 293 -5.49 16.75 13.60
N TRP A 294 -6.09 15.88 12.79
CA TRP A 294 -7.52 15.56 12.76
C TRP A 294 -7.89 14.27 13.50
N GLY A 295 -6.92 13.59 14.10
CA GLY A 295 -7.12 12.29 14.72
C GLY A 295 -8.10 12.32 15.89
N GLN A 296 -8.76 11.18 16.09
CA GLN A 296 -9.74 10.99 17.17
C GLN A 296 -9.16 10.17 18.34
N GLY A 297 -7.87 9.83 18.30
CA GLY A 297 -7.19 9.04 19.31
C GLY A 297 -7.46 7.54 19.20
N ARG A 298 -7.85 7.08 18.01
CA ARG A 298 -8.12 5.69 17.67
C ARG A 298 -6.81 4.95 17.47
N TRP A 299 -6.76 3.71 17.94
CA TRP A 299 -5.57 2.89 17.86
C TRP A 299 -5.93 1.41 17.74
N ILE A 300 -5.25 0.74 16.83
CA ILE A 300 -5.17 -0.71 16.66
C ILE A 300 -3.68 -1.04 16.62
N ASP A 301 -3.19 -1.74 17.64
CA ASP A 301 -1.79 -2.17 17.68
C ASP A 301 -1.50 -3.10 16.49
N ARG A 302 -0.38 -2.87 15.81
CA ARG A 302 0.07 -3.76 14.72
C ARG A 302 0.52 -5.14 15.21
N ARG A 303 0.75 -5.29 16.53
CA ARG A 303 1.18 -6.53 17.20
C ARG A 303 2.37 -7.21 16.49
N ASN A 304 3.32 -6.40 16.02
CA ASN A 304 4.48 -6.86 15.27
C ASN A 304 4.11 -7.75 14.05
N GLY A 305 3.05 -7.39 13.32
CA GLY A 305 2.57 -8.10 12.14
C GLY A 305 1.42 -9.07 12.41
N GLU A 306 1.16 -9.45 13.66
CA GLU A 306 0.09 -10.41 13.97
C GLU A 306 -1.30 -9.86 13.64
N THR A 307 -1.54 -8.56 13.80
CA THR A 307 -2.81 -7.94 13.36
C THR A 307 -3.03 -8.11 11.86
N TYR A 308 -1.98 -7.93 11.06
CA TYR A 308 -2.07 -8.12 9.62
C TYR A 308 -2.30 -9.60 9.26
N ASN A 309 -1.63 -10.52 9.95
CA ASN A 309 -1.86 -11.96 9.80
C ASN A 309 -3.31 -12.35 10.13
N ASP A 310 -3.86 -11.80 11.22
CA ASP A 310 -5.24 -12.08 11.64
C ASP A 310 -6.27 -11.60 10.61
N THR A 311 -6.09 -10.40 10.04
CA THR A 311 -6.99 -9.88 9.00
C THR A 311 -6.94 -10.73 7.73
N TRP A 312 -5.75 -11.14 7.29
CA TRP A 312 -5.60 -12.06 6.15
C TRP A 312 -6.13 -13.46 6.43
N ALA A 313 -6.01 -13.98 7.65
CA ALA A 313 -6.53 -15.30 8.02
C ALA A 313 -8.06 -15.38 7.91
N LEU A 314 -8.78 -14.26 8.10
CA LEU A 314 -10.22 -14.23 7.83
C LEU A 314 -10.53 -14.51 6.35
N ILE A 315 -9.69 -14.05 5.43
CA ILE A 315 -9.87 -14.26 3.99
C ILE A 315 -9.37 -15.65 3.58
N ASN A 316 -8.11 -15.96 3.90
CA ASN A 316 -7.43 -17.17 3.43
C ASN A 316 -7.92 -18.45 4.12
N ASP A 317 -8.24 -18.39 5.41
CA ASP A 317 -8.59 -19.58 6.20
C ASP A 317 -10.08 -19.68 6.49
N THR A 318 -10.76 -18.54 6.72
CA THR A 318 -12.17 -18.54 7.15
C THR A 318 -13.15 -18.42 5.98
N HIS A 319 -12.83 -17.60 4.98
CA HIS A 319 -13.67 -17.35 3.80
C HIS A 319 -13.00 -17.71 2.45
N PRO A 320 -12.32 -18.88 2.32
CA PRO A 320 -11.56 -19.20 1.12
C PRO A 320 -12.47 -19.32 -0.11
N GLY A 321 -12.16 -18.53 -1.15
CA GLY A 321 -12.90 -18.47 -2.40
C GLY A 321 -14.28 -17.79 -2.31
N GLU A 322 -14.62 -17.17 -1.18
CA GLU A 322 -15.85 -16.38 -1.03
C GLU A 322 -15.61 -14.88 -1.29
N ILE A 323 -14.37 -14.42 -1.09
CA ILE A 323 -13.92 -13.05 -1.33
C ILE A 323 -13.35 -12.98 -2.75
N ASP A 324 -13.96 -12.17 -3.62
CA ASP A 324 -13.50 -12.02 -5.00
C ASP A 324 -12.35 -11.00 -5.08
N TRP A 325 -12.45 -9.86 -4.40
CA TRP A 325 -11.39 -8.83 -4.37
C TRP A 325 -10.97 -8.47 -2.93
N VAL A 326 -9.73 -8.01 -2.74
CA VAL A 326 -9.21 -7.52 -1.45
C VAL A 326 -8.66 -6.11 -1.59
N ILE A 327 -9.07 -5.20 -0.70
CA ILE A 327 -8.50 -3.86 -0.57
C ILE A 327 -7.46 -3.85 0.55
N LEU A 328 -6.24 -3.39 0.27
CA LEU A 328 -5.20 -3.17 1.28
C LEU A 328 -5.37 -1.77 1.87
N GLU A 329 -5.55 -1.71 3.18
CA GLU A 329 -5.81 -0.50 3.94
C GLU A 329 -4.63 -0.23 4.87
N THR A 330 -3.66 0.59 4.46
CA THR A 330 -3.56 1.30 3.17
C THR A 330 -2.17 1.13 2.59
N TRP A 331 -1.94 1.58 1.34
CA TRP A 331 -0.58 1.72 0.86
C TRP A 331 0.21 2.68 1.75
N ASN A 332 -0.27 3.92 1.90
CA ASN A 332 0.52 5.04 2.42
C ASN A 332 -0.22 6.03 3.34
N ASP A 333 -1.23 5.60 4.12
CA ASP A 333 -1.82 6.48 5.15
C ASP A 333 -0.93 6.58 6.40
N PHE A 334 0.15 7.32 6.26
CA PHE A 334 1.08 7.61 7.36
C PHE A 334 0.48 8.48 8.46
N ASN A 335 -0.59 9.23 8.17
CA ASN A 335 -1.27 10.05 9.17
C ASN A 335 -2.08 9.17 10.11
N GLU A 336 -2.78 8.17 9.56
CA GLU A 336 -3.58 7.22 10.34
C GLU A 336 -2.86 5.89 10.63
N GLY A 337 -1.57 5.78 10.32
CA GLY A 337 -0.72 4.66 10.75
C GLY A 337 -1.13 3.30 10.19
N SER A 338 -1.84 3.26 9.06
CA SER A 338 -2.31 2.03 8.41
C SER A 338 -1.44 1.60 7.22
N GLU A 339 -0.40 2.36 6.89
CA GLU A 339 0.46 2.12 5.74
C GLU A 339 1.16 0.75 5.76
N ILE A 340 1.20 0.08 4.61
CA ILE A 340 2.06 -1.08 4.36
C ILE A 340 3.34 -0.69 3.61
N GLU A 341 3.41 0.52 3.05
CA GLU A 341 4.61 1.07 2.44
C GLU A 341 5.80 0.96 3.41
N PRO A 342 6.99 0.57 2.93
CA PRO A 342 8.18 0.50 3.76
C PRO A 342 8.47 1.77 4.56
N VAL A 343 8.83 1.58 5.83
CA VAL A 343 9.11 2.67 6.79
C VAL A 343 10.55 2.63 7.26
N LYS A 344 11.09 3.76 7.76
CA LYS A 344 12.42 3.80 8.37
C LYS A 344 12.47 3.02 9.68
N GLY A 345 13.63 2.43 9.98
CA GLY A 345 13.88 1.71 11.22
C GLY A 345 14.06 0.20 11.01
N SER A 346 14.02 -0.56 12.10
CA SER A 346 14.13 -2.03 12.05
C SER A 346 12.82 -2.64 11.51
N GLY A 347 12.92 -3.60 10.60
CA GLY A 347 11.73 -4.26 10.02
C GLY A 347 11.07 -3.45 8.90
N ASN A 348 11.83 -2.59 8.22
CA ASN A 348 11.38 -1.69 7.16
C ASN A 348 10.55 -2.37 6.05
N TYR A 349 10.79 -3.65 5.73
CA TYR A 349 10.01 -4.40 4.71
C TYR A 349 9.01 -5.41 5.28
N GLN A 350 8.77 -5.43 6.60
CA GLN A 350 7.96 -6.46 7.24
C GLN A 350 6.57 -6.61 6.59
N TYR A 351 5.85 -5.50 6.39
CA TYR A 351 4.48 -5.56 5.86
C TYR A 351 4.43 -5.87 4.37
N ILE A 352 5.44 -5.47 3.59
CA ILE A 352 5.57 -5.85 2.19
C ILE A 352 5.87 -7.35 2.05
N GLU A 353 6.71 -7.92 2.90
CA GLU A 353 6.98 -9.36 2.94
C GLU A 353 5.74 -10.16 3.35
N LEU A 354 5.01 -9.72 4.37
CA LEU A 354 3.73 -10.32 4.75
C LEU A 354 2.70 -10.23 3.61
N THR A 355 2.62 -9.09 2.94
CA THR A 355 1.72 -8.88 1.80
C THR A 355 2.01 -9.87 0.68
N ALA A 356 3.27 -10.03 0.28
CA ALA A 356 3.65 -10.99 -0.76
C ALA A 356 3.23 -12.43 -0.41
N ASN A 357 3.41 -12.84 0.85
CA ASN A 357 3.08 -14.19 1.30
C ASN A 357 1.56 -14.43 1.36
N HIS A 358 0.80 -13.46 1.85
CA HIS A 358 -0.65 -13.58 1.94
C HIS A 358 -1.34 -13.51 0.58
N ILE A 359 -0.88 -12.62 -0.32
CA ILE A 359 -1.37 -12.56 -1.70
C ILE A 359 -1.04 -13.86 -2.44
N SER A 360 0.15 -14.40 -2.26
CA SER A 360 0.54 -15.70 -2.82
C SER A 360 -0.42 -16.82 -2.40
N THR A 361 -0.82 -16.83 -1.13
CA THR A 361 -1.80 -17.79 -0.60
C THR A 361 -3.19 -17.55 -1.17
N TYR A 362 -3.64 -16.29 -1.18
CA TYR A 362 -4.96 -15.86 -1.64
C TYR A 362 -5.19 -16.19 -3.13
N LYS A 363 -4.23 -15.83 -3.99
CA LYS A 363 -4.30 -16.07 -5.44
C LYS A 363 -3.90 -17.48 -5.86
N GLY A 364 -3.25 -18.24 -4.97
CA GLY A 364 -2.65 -19.53 -5.30
C GLY A 364 -1.48 -19.41 -6.29
N GLU A 365 -0.83 -18.25 -6.35
CA GLU A 365 0.33 -17.96 -7.21
C GLU A 365 1.61 -17.87 -6.36
N PRO A 366 2.81 -18.23 -6.87
CA PRO A 366 4.04 -18.10 -6.12
C PRO A 366 4.41 -16.63 -5.85
N THR A 367 5.14 -16.36 -4.77
CA THR A 367 5.74 -15.03 -4.52
C THR A 367 6.85 -14.71 -5.51
N LEU A 368 7.00 -13.41 -5.82
CA LEU A 368 7.94 -12.87 -6.79
C LEU A 368 9.19 -12.31 -6.11
N VAL A 369 9.17 -12.32 -4.77
CA VAL A 369 10.26 -11.82 -3.93
C VAL A 369 11.34 -12.88 -3.88
N ASP A 370 12.53 -12.53 -4.34
CA ASP A 370 13.70 -13.39 -4.22
C ASP A 370 14.17 -13.51 -2.76
N SER A 371 14.90 -14.58 -2.44
CA SER A 371 15.37 -14.83 -1.07
C SER A 371 16.39 -13.81 -0.56
N GLU A 372 17.05 -13.08 -1.46
CA GLU A 372 18.03 -12.03 -1.15
C GLU A 372 17.37 -10.64 -1.04
N LYS A 373 16.06 -10.56 -1.32
CA LYS A 373 15.21 -9.36 -1.29
C LYS A 373 15.67 -8.25 -2.24
N TRP A 374 16.32 -8.58 -3.36
CA TRP A 374 16.66 -7.60 -4.39
C TRP A 374 15.43 -6.91 -4.97
N MET A 375 14.31 -7.63 -5.05
CA MET A 375 13.03 -7.07 -5.49
C MET A 375 12.48 -5.97 -4.57
N PHE A 376 12.99 -5.82 -3.34
CA PHE A 376 12.64 -4.72 -2.43
C PHE A 376 13.64 -3.56 -2.49
N GLY A 377 14.93 -3.85 -2.62
CA GLY A 377 15.96 -2.82 -2.69
C GLY A 377 16.01 -2.08 -4.04
N ALA A 378 15.75 -2.78 -5.15
CA ALA A 378 15.85 -2.21 -6.48
C ALA A 378 14.85 -1.05 -6.73
N PRO A 379 13.55 -1.12 -6.34
CA PRO A 379 12.62 0.00 -6.50
C PRO A 379 13.07 1.27 -5.78
N ILE A 380 13.77 1.16 -4.66
CA ILE A 380 14.29 2.32 -3.91
C ILE A 380 15.45 2.96 -4.66
N ARG A 381 16.37 2.18 -5.22
CA ARG A 381 17.44 2.75 -6.05
C ARG A 381 16.90 3.33 -7.34
N ILE A 382 15.92 2.67 -7.98
CA ILE A 382 15.21 3.20 -9.13
C ILE A 382 14.56 4.54 -8.77
N TYR A 383 13.92 4.65 -7.59
CA TYR A 383 13.37 5.91 -7.08
C TYR A 383 14.44 6.99 -6.93
N GLU A 384 15.54 6.70 -6.25
CA GLU A 384 16.62 7.67 -6.02
C GLU A 384 17.23 8.16 -7.35
N ALA A 385 17.46 7.24 -8.29
CA ALA A 385 17.93 7.55 -9.64
C ALA A 385 16.91 8.39 -10.43
N ALA A 386 15.65 7.98 -10.41
CA ALA A 386 14.53 8.69 -11.04
C ALA A 386 14.38 10.10 -10.48
N LYS A 387 14.49 10.28 -9.16
CA LYS A 387 14.36 11.57 -8.49
C LYS A 387 15.48 12.53 -8.88
N LEU A 388 16.70 12.04 -9.03
CA LEU A 388 17.82 12.84 -9.55
C LEU A 388 17.57 13.32 -10.98
N ILE A 389 16.96 12.49 -11.83
CA ILE A 389 16.58 12.86 -13.20
C ILE A 389 15.42 13.87 -13.18
N GLU A 390 14.37 13.61 -12.39
CA GLU A 390 13.19 14.48 -12.23
C GLU A 390 13.58 15.89 -11.79
N ASN A 391 14.46 15.99 -10.79
CA ASN A 391 14.92 17.27 -10.25
C ASN A 391 15.92 18.01 -11.17
N GLY A 392 16.42 17.35 -12.24
CA GLY A 392 17.43 17.89 -13.13
C GLY A 392 18.87 17.81 -12.59
N ASP A 393 19.10 17.06 -11.51
CA ASP A 393 20.44 16.77 -10.96
C ASP A 393 21.22 15.76 -11.84
N ARG A 394 20.52 15.07 -12.74
CA ARG A 394 21.07 14.21 -13.79
C ARG A 394 20.48 14.60 -15.14
N ASP A 395 21.32 14.63 -16.17
CA ASP A 395 20.86 14.94 -17.53
C ASP A 395 19.91 13.85 -18.05
N TYR A 396 18.70 14.26 -18.40
CA TYR A 396 17.64 13.35 -18.84
C TYR A 396 18.06 12.48 -20.03
N ASN A 397 18.63 13.08 -21.08
CA ASN A 397 18.97 12.34 -22.30
C ASN A 397 20.10 11.33 -22.09
N THR A 398 20.94 11.56 -21.09
CA THR A 398 22.06 10.68 -20.74
C THR A 398 21.61 9.53 -19.84
N TYR A 399 20.85 9.83 -18.79
CA TYR A 399 20.58 8.85 -17.72
C TYR A 399 19.20 8.20 -17.79
N TYR A 400 18.21 8.80 -18.45
CA TYR A 400 16.89 8.17 -18.57
C TYR A 400 16.95 6.82 -19.34
N PRO A 401 17.74 6.66 -20.42
CA PRO A 401 17.88 5.34 -21.06
C PRO A 401 18.45 4.25 -20.13
N VAL A 402 19.34 4.62 -19.20
CA VAL A 402 19.89 3.69 -18.19
C VAL A 402 18.82 3.34 -17.15
N LEU A 403 17.97 4.32 -16.80
CA LEU A 403 16.83 4.09 -15.91
C LEU A 403 15.82 3.13 -16.57
N GLU A 404 15.54 3.29 -17.87
CA GLU A 404 14.68 2.37 -18.64
C GLU A 404 15.26 0.95 -18.64
N GLU A 405 16.57 0.79 -18.80
CA GLU A 405 17.24 -0.51 -18.71
C GLU A 405 17.12 -1.11 -17.30
N SER A 406 17.31 -0.30 -16.26
CA SER A 406 17.14 -0.71 -14.85
C SER A 406 15.73 -1.22 -14.58
N ILE A 407 14.70 -0.46 -14.96
CA ILE A 407 13.30 -0.85 -14.82
C ILE A 407 12.99 -2.10 -15.65
N GLY A 408 13.49 -2.19 -16.89
CA GLY A 408 13.31 -3.38 -17.74
C GLY A 408 13.91 -4.65 -17.14
N HIS A 409 15.04 -4.55 -16.43
CA HIS A 409 15.59 -5.66 -15.65
C HIS A 409 14.72 -6.00 -14.44
N TYR A 410 14.23 -4.99 -13.72
CA TYR A 410 13.35 -5.19 -12.58
C TYR A 410 12.07 -5.94 -12.94
N LEU A 411 11.41 -5.50 -14.02
CA LEU A 411 10.17 -6.12 -14.52
C LEU A 411 10.37 -7.59 -14.92
N LYS A 412 11.58 -7.96 -15.31
CA LYS A 412 11.97 -9.35 -15.60
C LYS A 412 12.59 -10.08 -14.40
N THR A 413 12.22 -9.64 -13.20
CA THR A 413 12.64 -10.20 -11.89
C THR A 413 14.16 -10.26 -11.69
N ASN A 414 14.92 -9.42 -12.39
CA ASN A 414 16.36 -9.26 -12.19
C ASN A 414 16.64 -8.04 -11.29
N GLY A 415 16.20 -8.13 -10.03
CA GLY A 415 16.34 -7.06 -9.05
C GLY A 415 17.80 -6.64 -8.82
N GLN A 416 18.75 -7.58 -8.82
CA GLN A 416 20.16 -7.26 -8.63
C GLN A 416 20.68 -6.36 -9.76
N LYS A 417 20.46 -6.72 -11.03
CA LYS A 417 20.95 -5.90 -12.15
C LYS A 417 20.23 -4.55 -12.22
N ALA A 418 18.93 -4.53 -11.91
CA ALA A 418 18.17 -3.29 -11.81
C ALA A 418 18.77 -2.34 -10.76
N TYR A 419 19.08 -2.87 -9.57
CA TYR A 419 19.75 -2.14 -8.50
C TYR A 419 21.10 -1.58 -8.97
N GLU A 420 21.96 -2.40 -9.57
CA GLU A 420 23.29 -2.00 -10.05
C GLU A 420 23.21 -0.87 -11.08
N LEU A 421 22.29 -0.94 -12.04
CA LEU A 421 22.10 0.12 -13.05
C LEU A 421 21.58 1.42 -12.44
N ALA A 422 20.69 1.35 -11.45
CA ALA A 422 20.22 2.54 -10.75
C ALA A 422 21.36 3.21 -9.96
N GLU A 423 22.25 2.42 -9.34
CA GLU A 423 23.46 2.92 -8.66
C GLU A 423 24.44 3.63 -9.63
N GLU A 424 24.53 3.19 -10.88
CA GLU A 424 25.33 3.88 -11.91
C GLU A 424 24.83 5.34 -12.11
N ILE A 425 23.51 5.53 -12.18
CA ILE A 425 22.88 6.86 -12.29
C ILE A 425 23.14 7.68 -11.03
N ILE A 426 22.92 7.09 -9.85
CA ILE A 426 23.09 7.77 -8.56
C ILE A 426 24.54 8.24 -8.37
N SER A 427 25.51 7.39 -8.70
CA SER A 427 26.94 7.73 -8.64
C SER A 427 27.40 8.67 -9.76
N GLY A 428 26.64 8.76 -10.86
CA GLY A 428 26.99 9.54 -12.05
C GLY A 428 28.18 8.94 -12.80
N SER A 429 28.30 7.60 -12.78
CA SER A 429 29.42 6.86 -13.37
C SER A 429 29.23 6.52 -14.85
#